data_AF-A0A8D6T1Q4-F1
#
_entry.id   AF-A0A8D6T1Q4-F1
#
_cell.length_a   1.000
_cell.length_b   1.000
_cell.length_c   1.000
_cell.angle_alpha   90.00
_cell.angle_beta   90.00
_cell.angle_gamma   90.00
#
_symmetry.space_group_name_H-M   'P 1'
#
loop_
_entity.id
_entity.type
_entity.pdbx_description
1 polymer ?
#
loop_
_entity_poly.entity_id
_entity_poly.type
_entity_poly.pdbx_seq_one_letter_code
_entity_poly.pdbx_strand_id
1 'polypeptide(L)'
;MSYQVLARKWRPQTFADVVGQEHVLTALANGLSLGRIHHAYLFSGTRGVGKTSIARLLAKGLNCETGITATPCGVCDNCREIEQGRFVDLIEIDAASRTKVEDTRDLLDNVQYAPARGRFKVYLIDEVHMLSRHSFNALLKTLEEPPAHVKFLLATTDPQKLPVTILSRCLQFHLKALDVEQIRHQLEHILGEEQIAFEPRALQLLSRAADGSLRDALSLTDQAIASGEGQLTAASVSTMLGTLDDDQALSLIEALVAADGERVMASVNDAAARGVEWEALLVEMQSLLHRIAMVQLSPSALGADMAAVEVRMRELARTVPPGDVQLYYQTLLIGRKELPYAPDRRMGVEMTLLRALAFHPRKPLPEPEVQPAQAAAPAPRQPVAPAAPPPQSPQSLPPTTSQVLAARSHLQRSQGATTPKKSEPAAASRARPVNNAALERLSSITERVQARPAAAALEQAPAKKEAYRWKATTVVEETKVEVATPKALKKALEHEKTPELAAKLAEEAVERDSWAAEVSQLAVPKLVEQVALNAWKEQEGSRVCLHLRPSQRHLNSASAQQKLAEALGVLYGTPVELTIVEDDNPAMRTPLEWRQAIYEEKLAQAREAIIADNNIQTLRRFFDADLDEESIRPI
;
A
#
# COMPACT_ATOMS: atom_id res chain seq x y z
N MET A 1 -14.59 -18.98 34.03
CA MET A 1 -14.40 -17.59 33.55
C MET A 1 -13.77 -17.68 32.16
N SER A 2 -14.31 -16.98 31.16
CA SER A 2 -13.71 -16.97 29.83
C SER A 2 -12.34 -16.29 29.90
N TYR A 3 -11.27 -17.00 29.54
CA TYR A 3 -9.93 -16.43 29.41
C TYR A 3 -9.99 -15.20 28.48
N GLN A 4 -9.55 -14.05 28.96
CA GLN A 4 -9.45 -12.82 28.18
C GLN A 4 -7.99 -12.43 28.06
N VAL A 5 -7.56 -12.17 26.82
CA VAL A 5 -6.23 -11.65 26.46
C VAL A 5 -5.95 -10.37 27.25
N LEU A 6 -4.71 -10.19 27.74
CA LEU A 6 -4.31 -9.04 28.55
C LEU A 6 -4.60 -7.72 27.85
N ALA A 7 -4.36 -7.66 26.52
CA ALA A 7 -4.65 -6.50 25.69
C ALA A 7 -6.13 -6.04 25.73
N ARG A 8 -7.06 -6.95 26.07
CA ARG A 8 -8.49 -6.64 26.25
C ARG A 8 -8.85 -6.39 27.71
N LYS A 9 -8.30 -7.19 28.63
CA LYS A 9 -8.56 -7.08 30.08
C LYS A 9 -8.07 -5.74 30.64
N TRP A 10 -6.88 -5.33 30.22
CA TRP A 10 -6.19 -4.12 30.68
C TRP A 10 -6.45 -2.90 29.79
N ARG A 11 -7.56 -2.91 29.04
CA ARG A 11 -7.95 -1.73 28.28
C ARG A 11 -8.25 -0.60 29.28
N PRO A 12 -7.64 0.60 29.14
CA PRO A 12 -7.85 1.70 30.07
C PRO A 12 -9.33 2.04 30.25
N GLN A 13 -9.78 2.15 31.50
CA GLN A 13 -11.18 2.42 31.83
C GLN A 13 -11.43 3.89 32.16
N THR A 14 -10.39 4.57 32.63
CA THR A 14 -10.36 6.01 32.91
C THR A 14 -9.19 6.67 32.19
N PHE A 15 -9.20 8.01 32.09
CA PHE A 15 -8.04 8.73 31.54
C PHE A 15 -6.79 8.59 32.43
N ALA A 16 -6.93 8.25 33.72
CA ALA A 16 -5.80 8.04 34.62
C ALA A 16 -5.03 6.75 34.32
N ASP A 17 -5.71 5.74 33.79
CA ASP A 17 -5.10 4.44 33.45
C ASP A 17 -4.37 4.47 32.09
N VAL A 18 -4.47 5.59 31.35
CA VAL A 18 -3.81 5.73 30.05
C VAL A 18 -2.34 6.07 30.28
N VAL A 19 -1.46 5.21 29.79
CA VAL A 19 -0.01 5.39 29.89
C VAL A 19 0.45 6.47 28.91
N GLY A 20 1.17 7.46 29.42
CA GLY A 20 1.73 8.56 28.62
C GLY A 20 0.66 9.48 28.03
N GLN A 21 1.02 10.21 26.97
CA GLN A 21 0.12 11.13 26.25
C GLN A 21 -0.50 12.24 27.10
N GLU A 22 0.20 12.70 28.14
CA GLU A 22 -0.29 13.68 29.11
C GLU A 22 -0.84 14.94 28.44
N HIS A 23 -0.22 15.40 27.35
CA HIS A 23 -0.66 16.57 26.60
C HIS A 23 -2.06 16.40 25.99
N VAL A 24 -2.38 15.21 25.47
CA VAL A 24 -3.69 14.90 24.90
C VAL A 24 -4.73 14.74 26.00
N LEU A 25 -4.39 13.98 27.06
CA LEU A 25 -5.30 13.72 28.17
C LEU A 25 -5.69 15.02 28.90
N THR A 26 -4.72 15.90 29.13
CA THR A 26 -4.94 17.21 29.75
C THR A 26 -5.86 18.07 28.89
N ALA A 27 -5.65 18.11 27.58
CA ALA A 27 -6.49 18.87 26.66
C ALA A 27 -7.95 18.35 26.63
N LEU A 28 -8.13 17.02 26.60
CA LEU A 28 -9.45 16.40 26.63
C LEU A 28 -10.15 16.61 27.98
N ALA A 29 -9.44 16.43 29.09
CA ALA A 29 -9.99 16.62 30.43
C ALA A 29 -10.43 18.08 30.67
N ASN A 30 -9.61 19.04 30.22
CA ASN A 30 -9.96 20.47 30.27
C ASN A 30 -11.14 20.78 29.35
N GLY A 31 -11.20 20.21 28.15
CA GLY A 31 -12.31 20.38 27.22
C GLY A 31 -13.64 19.89 27.79
N LEU A 32 -13.65 18.74 28.46
CA LEU A 32 -14.83 18.19 29.13
C LEU A 32 -15.26 19.03 30.34
N SER A 33 -14.30 19.44 31.17
CA SER A 33 -14.58 20.21 32.39
C SER A 33 -15.09 21.63 32.11
N LEU A 34 -14.55 22.28 31.07
CA LEU A 34 -14.96 23.62 30.64
C LEU A 34 -16.18 23.61 29.70
N GLY A 35 -16.71 22.43 29.34
CA GLY A 35 -17.80 22.28 28.38
C GLY A 35 -17.45 22.70 26.94
N ARG A 36 -16.16 22.83 26.61
CA ARG A 36 -15.67 23.20 25.27
C ARG A 36 -15.54 21.96 24.38
N ILE A 37 -16.68 21.39 24.01
CA ILE A 37 -16.74 20.14 23.24
C ILE A 37 -16.83 20.43 21.75
N HIS A 38 -15.77 20.10 21.01
CA HIS A 38 -15.77 20.21 19.55
C HIS A 38 -16.71 19.19 18.91
N HIS A 39 -17.14 19.45 17.68
CA HIS A 39 -17.99 18.52 16.93
C HIS A 39 -17.21 17.35 16.34
N ALA A 40 -15.90 17.53 16.07
CA ALA A 40 -15.03 16.50 15.52
C ALA A 40 -13.63 16.50 16.17
N TYR A 41 -13.17 15.30 16.54
CA TYR A 41 -11.86 15.03 17.10
C TYR A 41 -11.12 14.06 16.19
N LEU A 42 -9.86 14.36 15.85
CA LEU A 42 -9.00 13.48 15.05
C LEU A 42 -7.82 13.01 15.89
N PHE A 43 -7.75 11.70 16.15
CA PHE A 43 -6.63 11.03 16.80
C PHE A 43 -5.71 10.43 15.74
N SER A 44 -4.47 10.90 15.69
CA SER A 44 -3.43 10.40 14.80
C SER A 44 -2.29 9.76 15.60
N GLY A 45 -1.57 8.80 15.01
CA GLY A 45 -0.43 8.15 15.64
C GLY A 45 -0.23 6.73 15.13
N THR A 46 0.88 6.10 15.47
CA THR A 46 1.19 4.72 15.05
C THR A 46 0.15 3.72 15.57
N ARG A 47 0.12 2.51 15.00
CA ARG A 47 -0.82 1.47 15.43
C ARG A 47 -0.60 1.15 16.92
N GLY A 48 -1.67 0.91 17.66
CA GLY A 48 -1.61 0.41 19.03
C GLY A 48 -1.20 1.39 20.14
N VAL A 49 -0.93 2.67 19.83
CA VAL A 49 -0.66 3.74 20.83
C VAL A 49 -1.89 4.19 21.64
N GLY A 50 -3.07 3.60 21.40
CA GLY A 50 -4.29 3.88 22.19
C GLY A 50 -5.32 4.82 21.56
N LYS A 51 -5.23 5.15 20.26
CA LYS A 51 -6.21 6.00 19.52
C LYS A 51 -7.68 5.67 19.84
N THR A 52 -8.08 4.43 19.52
CA THR A 52 -9.46 3.94 19.69
C THR A 52 -9.84 3.81 21.17
N SER A 53 -8.88 3.53 22.05
CA SER A 53 -9.10 3.47 23.50
C SER A 53 -9.41 4.85 24.08
N ILE A 54 -8.61 5.87 23.76
CA ILE A 54 -8.86 7.26 24.19
C ILE A 54 -10.18 7.77 23.60
N ALA A 55 -10.50 7.44 22.35
CA ALA A 55 -11.77 7.81 21.75
C ALA A 55 -12.97 7.19 22.50
N ARG A 56 -12.90 5.92 22.91
CA ARG A 56 -13.94 5.31 23.75
C ARG A 56 -14.04 5.95 25.13
N LEU A 57 -12.92 6.31 25.76
CA LEU A 57 -12.93 7.04 27.03
C LEU A 57 -13.60 8.41 26.91
N LEU A 58 -13.33 9.12 25.81
CA LEU A 58 -14.01 10.39 25.51
C LEU A 58 -15.52 10.17 25.31
N ALA A 59 -15.93 9.12 24.60
CA ALA A 59 -17.34 8.75 24.47
C ALA A 59 -17.99 8.43 25.82
N LYS A 60 -17.30 7.72 26.73
CA LYS A 60 -17.76 7.50 28.11
C LYS A 60 -17.94 8.81 28.86
N GLY A 61 -16.97 9.72 28.80
CA GLY A 61 -17.03 11.02 29.47
C GLY A 61 -18.16 11.92 28.97
N LEU A 62 -18.51 11.82 27.68
CA LEU A 62 -19.62 12.57 27.06
C LEU A 62 -21.00 12.03 27.43
N ASN A 63 -21.14 10.70 27.53
CA ASN A 63 -22.43 10.02 27.73
C ASN A 63 -22.63 9.46 29.14
N CYS A 64 -21.75 9.78 30.10
CA CYS A 64 -21.91 9.35 31.48
C CYS A 64 -23.20 9.94 32.09
N GLU A 65 -23.90 9.13 32.88
CA GLU A 65 -25.15 9.55 33.53
C GLU A 65 -24.90 10.65 34.57
N THR A 66 -23.74 10.61 35.24
CA THR A 66 -23.33 11.59 36.26
C THR A 66 -23.11 13.00 35.71
N GLY A 67 -22.98 13.18 34.39
CA GLY A 67 -22.56 14.45 33.82
C GLY A 67 -21.59 14.27 32.65
N ILE A 68 -21.34 15.36 31.94
CA ILE A 68 -20.15 15.45 31.09
C ILE A 68 -18.97 15.59 32.04
N THR A 69 -18.09 14.59 32.08
CA THR A 69 -16.98 14.55 33.03
C THR A 69 -15.73 13.98 32.39
N ALA A 70 -14.57 14.47 32.83
CA ALA A 70 -13.28 13.84 32.53
C ALA A 70 -13.09 12.52 33.28
N THR A 71 -13.76 12.33 34.42
CA THR A 71 -13.65 11.11 35.22
C THR A 71 -14.96 10.30 35.13
N PRO A 72 -15.15 9.49 34.08
CA PRO A 72 -16.35 8.67 33.94
C PRO A 72 -16.43 7.66 35.10
N CYS A 73 -17.63 7.41 35.63
CA CYS A 73 -17.79 6.61 36.84
C CYS A 73 -17.55 5.10 36.66
N GLY A 74 -17.58 4.58 35.42
CA GLY A 74 -17.37 3.15 35.12
C GLY A 74 -18.48 2.20 35.58
N VAL A 75 -19.38 2.64 36.45
CA VAL A 75 -20.45 1.81 37.04
C VAL A 75 -21.83 2.05 36.43
N CYS A 76 -22.02 3.17 35.73
CA CYS A 76 -23.29 3.51 35.07
C CYS A 76 -23.58 2.56 33.91
N ASP A 77 -24.86 2.42 33.53
CA ASP A 77 -25.24 1.52 32.44
C ASP A 77 -24.62 1.98 31.12
N ASN A 78 -24.65 3.29 30.82
CA ASN A 78 -23.98 3.85 29.64
C ASN A 78 -22.47 3.50 29.64
N CYS A 79 -21.82 3.59 30.79
CA CYS A 79 -20.39 3.34 30.97
C CYS A 79 -20.05 1.88 30.67
N ARG A 80 -20.86 0.95 31.20
CA ARG A 80 -20.71 -0.50 31.02
C ARG A 80 -21.01 -0.92 29.58
N GLU A 81 -22.05 -0.36 28.96
CA GLU A 81 -22.43 -0.66 27.58
C GLU A 81 -21.38 -0.16 26.58
N ILE A 82 -20.81 1.03 26.80
CA ILE A 82 -19.73 1.57 25.96
C ILE A 82 -18.49 0.67 26.04
N GLU A 83 -18.15 0.20 27.24
CA GLU A 83 -17.00 -0.69 27.41
C GLU A 83 -17.20 -2.02 26.68
N GLN A 84 -18.39 -2.58 26.78
CA GLN A 84 -18.77 -3.82 26.09
C GLN A 84 -18.93 -3.63 24.57
N GLY A 85 -18.91 -2.38 24.06
CA GLY A 85 -19.13 -2.06 22.66
C GLY A 85 -20.57 -2.30 22.19
N ARG A 86 -21.54 -2.21 23.10
CA ARG A 86 -22.97 -2.46 22.84
C ARG A 86 -23.85 -1.21 22.99
N PHE A 87 -23.24 -0.06 23.20
CA PHE A 87 -23.96 1.18 23.40
C PHE A 87 -24.58 1.68 22.09
N VAL A 88 -25.89 1.90 22.10
CA VAL A 88 -26.68 2.23 20.90
C VAL A 88 -26.24 3.53 20.24
N ASP A 89 -25.88 4.54 21.05
CA ASP A 89 -25.48 5.85 20.56
C ASP A 89 -23.97 5.99 20.32
N LEU A 90 -23.19 4.90 20.44
CA LEU A 90 -21.80 4.82 20.01
C LEU A 90 -21.70 3.91 18.79
N ILE A 91 -21.65 4.52 17.61
CA ILE A 91 -21.56 3.79 16.35
C ILE A 91 -20.08 3.66 15.99
N GLU A 92 -19.54 2.46 16.14
CA GLU A 92 -18.17 2.14 15.75
C GLU A 92 -18.12 1.63 14.31
N ILE A 93 -17.34 2.32 13.49
CA ILE A 93 -17.11 2.02 12.07
C ILE A 93 -15.61 1.81 11.91
N ASP A 94 -15.23 0.58 11.59
CA ASP A 94 -13.88 0.29 11.13
C ASP A 94 -13.85 0.39 9.60
N ALA A 95 -13.17 1.42 9.09
CA ALA A 95 -13.09 1.68 7.66
C ALA A 95 -12.28 0.61 6.90
N ALA A 96 -11.42 -0.15 7.60
CA ALA A 96 -10.63 -1.21 6.98
C ALA A 96 -11.44 -2.50 6.74
N SER A 97 -12.39 -2.83 7.62
CA SER A 97 -13.15 -4.09 7.55
C SER A 97 -14.48 -3.98 6.80
N ARG A 98 -15.12 -2.81 6.76
CA ARG A 98 -16.38 -2.60 6.03
C ARG A 98 -16.11 -2.26 4.56
N THR A 99 -15.90 -3.28 3.74
CA THR A 99 -15.72 -3.17 2.28
C THR A 99 -16.99 -2.82 1.50
N LYS A 100 -18.17 -2.89 2.12
CA LYS A 100 -19.42 -2.42 1.49
C LYS A 100 -19.53 -0.91 1.67
N VAL A 101 -19.15 -0.20 0.62
CA VAL A 101 -19.22 1.27 0.48
C VAL A 101 -20.61 1.83 0.87
N GLU A 102 -21.67 1.04 0.69
CA GLU A 102 -23.06 1.39 0.99
C GLU A 102 -23.36 1.50 2.49
N ASP A 103 -22.87 0.56 3.31
CA ASP A 103 -23.19 0.49 4.75
C ASP A 103 -22.70 1.73 5.52
N THR A 104 -21.58 2.33 5.11
CA THR A 104 -21.05 3.53 5.77
C THR A 104 -21.85 4.78 5.41
N ARG A 105 -22.40 4.85 4.20
CA ARG A 105 -23.23 5.97 3.78
C ARG A 105 -24.55 5.97 4.54
N ASP A 106 -25.22 4.83 4.60
CA ASP A 106 -26.53 4.73 5.25
C ASP A 106 -26.45 5.09 6.74
N LEU A 107 -25.33 4.76 7.39
CA LEU A 107 -25.06 5.15 8.78
C LEU A 107 -24.82 6.66 8.95
N LEU A 108 -24.21 7.31 7.96
CA LEU A 108 -23.96 8.75 7.94
C LEU A 108 -25.21 9.55 7.55
N ASP A 109 -26.08 9.03 6.69
CA ASP A 109 -27.36 9.67 6.35
C ASP A 109 -28.30 9.68 7.59
N ASN A 110 -28.16 8.70 8.50
CA ASN A 110 -28.87 8.63 9.78
C ASN A 110 -28.30 9.56 10.89
N VAL A 111 -27.34 10.44 10.59
CA VAL A 111 -26.73 11.34 11.57
C VAL A 111 -27.71 12.41 12.08
N GLN A 112 -28.70 12.79 11.27
CA GLN A 112 -29.64 13.86 11.60
C GLN A 112 -30.59 13.50 12.76
N TYR A 113 -30.78 12.21 13.05
CA TYR A 113 -31.66 11.75 14.12
C TYR A 113 -31.04 11.94 15.51
N ALA A 114 -31.90 12.29 16.48
CA ALA A 114 -31.54 12.45 17.88
C ALA A 114 -31.00 11.14 18.51
N PRO A 115 -30.17 11.22 19.56
CA PRO A 115 -29.69 10.04 20.29
C PRO A 115 -30.86 9.32 20.99
N ALA A 116 -30.76 8.00 21.13
CA ALA A 116 -31.80 7.16 21.72
C ALA A 116 -31.81 7.21 23.26
N ARG A 117 -30.62 7.18 23.88
CA ARG A 117 -30.45 7.09 25.34
C ARG A 117 -29.38 8.05 25.86
N GLY A 118 -28.32 8.26 25.09
CA GLY A 118 -27.20 9.13 25.41
C GLY A 118 -27.51 10.62 25.26
N ARG A 119 -26.60 11.46 25.76
CA ARG A 119 -26.63 12.91 25.53
C ARG A 119 -26.15 13.26 24.13
N PHE A 120 -25.18 12.49 23.64
CA PHE A 120 -24.58 12.64 22.33
C PHE A 120 -24.60 11.33 21.56
N LYS A 121 -24.87 11.43 20.27
CA LYS A 121 -24.67 10.37 19.28
C LYS A 121 -23.23 10.46 18.77
N VAL A 122 -22.42 9.49 19.15
CA VAL A 122 -20.98 9.48 18.91
C VAL A 122 -20.67 8.52 17.76
N TYR A 123 -20.00 9.03 16.72
CA TYR A 123 -19.50 8.24 15.60
C TYR A 123 -18.00 8.05 15.76
N LEU A 124 -17.58 6.82 16.08
CA LEU A 124 -16.17 6.44 16.17
C LEU A 124 -15.76 5.76 14.87
N ILE A 125 -14.95 6.45 14.06
CA ILE A 125 -14.46 5.94 12.78
C ILE A 125 -12.97 5.62 12.92
N ASP A 126 -12.64 4.33 12.94
CA ASP A 126 -11.26 3.85 12.97
C ASP A 126 -10.69 3.71 11.56
N GLU A 127 -9.39 3.96 11.43
CA GLU A 127 -8.65 4.06 10.17
C GLU A 127 -9.37 4.88 9.09
N VAL A 128 -9.85 6.07 9.45
CA VAL A 128 -10.69 6.94 8.59
C VAL A 128 -10.10 7.22 7.20
N HIS A 129 -8.78 7.16 7.04
CA HIS A 129 -8.10 7.31 5.75
C HIS A 129 -8.43 6.21 4.73
N MET A 130 -8.95 5.07 5.19
CA MET A 130 -9.39 3.93 4.36
C MET A 130 -10.81 4.11 3.81
N LEU A 131 -11.52 5.19 4.18
CA LEU A 131 -12.86 5.44 3.66
C LEU A 131 -12.88 5.68 2.14
N SER A 132 -13.98 5.27 1.51
CA SER A 132 -14.21 5.59 0.10
C SER A 132 -14.36 7.11 -0.12
N ARG A 133 -14.03 7.58 -1.33
CA ARG A 133 -14.22 8.99 -1.71
C ARG A 133 -15.67 9.47 -1.52
N HIS A 134 -16.64 8.58 -1.73
CA HIS A 134 -18.06 8.92 -1.60
C HIS A 134 -18.47 9.10 -0.14
N SER A 135 -18.02 8.20 0.75
CA SER A 135 -18.22 8.29 2.20
C SER A 135 -17.57 9.55 2.79
N PHE A 136 -16.39 9.94 2.29
CA PHE A 136 -15.74 11.20 2.66
C PHE A 136 -16.59 12.44 2.33
N ASN A 137 -17.23 12.47 1.15
CA ASN A 137 -18.07 13.59 0.77
C ASN A 137 -19.34 13.69 1.63
N ALA A 138 -19.91 12.55 2.04
CA ALA A 138 -21.04 12.53 2.98
C ALA A 138 -20.62 13.06 4.37
N LEU A 139 -19.44 12.66 4.84
CA LEU A 139 -18.86 13.17 6.08
C LEU A 139 -18.60 14.68 6.01
N LEU A 140 -18.07 15.19 4.89
CA LEU A 140 -17.80 16.63 4.71
C LEU A 140 -19.05 17.49 4.86
N LYS A 141 -20.17 17.09 4.24
CA LYS A 141 -21.45 17.81 4.39
C LYS A 141 -21.89 17.92 5.85
N THR A 142 -21.66 16.85 6.61
CA THR A 142 -22.07 16.77 8.01
C THR A 142 -21.09 17.45 8.96
N LEU A 143 -19.80 17.49 8.60
CA LEU A 143 -18.76 18.22 9.35
C LEU A 143 -18.85 19.74 9.13
N GLU A 144 -19.38 20.21 8.00
CA GLU A 144 -19.62 21.63 7.76
C GLU A 144 -20.78 22.17 8.60
N GLU A 145 -21.88 21.43 8.71
CA GLU A 145 -23.05 21.80 9.50
C GLU A 145 -23.44 20.68 10.47
N PRO A 146 -22.66 20.45 11.55
CA PRO A 146 -22.91 19.34 12.47
C PRO A 146 -24.11 19.61 13.39
N PRO A 147 -25.03 18.65 13.56
CA PRO A 147 -26.07 18.73 14.59
C PRO A 147 -25.45 18.80 15.99
N ALA A 148 -26.06 19.56 16.91
CA ALA A 148 -25.51 19.80 18.25
C ALA A 148 -25.32 18.51 19.09
N HIS A 149 -26.18 17.50 18.86
CA HIS A 149 -26.15 16.21 19.54
C HIS A 149 -25.18 15.21 18.93
N VAL A 150 -24.50 15.54 17.82
CA VAL A 150 -23.59 14.62 17.12
C VAL A 150 -22.14 14.97 17.43
N LYS A 151 -21.32 13.94 17.65
CA LYS A 151 -19.88 14.07 17.85
C LYS A 151 -19.13 13.03 17.01
N PHE A 152 -18.14 13.48 16.25
CA PHE A 152 -17.27 12.61 15.45
C PHE A 152 -15.93 12.38 16.15
N LEU A 153 -15.56 11.12 16.31
CA LEU A 153 -14.27 10.68 16.81
C LEU A 153 -13.58 9.91 15.68
N LEU A 154 -12.61 10.54 15.04
CA LEU A 154 -11.88 9.98 13.92
C LEU A 154 -10.52 9.47 14.41
N ALA A 155 -10.13 8.27 14.02
CA ALA A 155 -8.80 7.73 14.27
C ALA A 155 -8.11 7.36 12.95
N THR A 156 -6.81 7.64 12.87
CA THR A 156 -6.00 7.29 11.69
C THR A 156 -4.56 6.96 12.07
N THR A 157 -3.98 5.97 11.40
CA THR A 157 -2.52 5.77 11.41
C THR A 157 -1.78 6.75 10.51
N ASP A 158 -2.42 7.19 9.43
CA ASP A 158 -1.83 8.07 8.43
C ASP A 158 -2.69 9.34 8.24
N PRO A 159 -2.32 10.48 8.85
CA PRO A 159 -3.04 11.74 8.69
C PRO A 159 -2.78 12.40 7.33
N GLN A 160 -1.70 12.05 6.62
CA GLN A 160 -1.33 12.71 5.35
C GLN A 160 -2.23 12.29 4.20
N LYS A 161 -2.78 11.08 4.26
CA LYS A 161 -3.80 10.60 3.31
C LYS A 161 -5.15 11.30 3.44
N LEU A 162 -5.39 12.04 4.53
CA LEU A 162 -6.65 12.74 4.72
C LEU A 162 -6.66 14.07 3.97
N PRO A 163 -7.77 14.40 3.27
CA PRO A 163 -7.93 15.71 2.67
C PRO A 163 -7.82 16.83 3.72
N VAL A 164 -7.13 17.92 3.36
CA VAL A 164 -6.99 19.12 4.23
C VAL A 164 -8.35 19.69 4.65
N THR A 165 -9.39 19.48 3.84
CA THR A 165 -10.77 19.88 4.15
C THR A 165 -11.37 19.19 5.38
N ILE A 166 -10.93 17.98 5.71
CA ILE A 166 -11.31 17.29 6.97
C ILE A 166 -10.43 17.79 8.11
N LEU A 167 -9.12 17.87 7.86
CA LEU A 167 -8.13 18.28 8.86
C LEU A 167 -8.44 19.66 9.46
N SER A 168 -8.89 20.62 8.64
CA SER A 168 -9.21 21.98 9.09
C SER A 168 -10.49 22.06 9.95
N ARG A 169 -11.36 21.05 9.90
CA ARG A 169 -12.63 21.00 10.64
C ARG A 169 -12.55 20.15 11.91
N CYS A 170 -11.45 19.43 12.12
CA CYS A 170 -11.26 18.57 13.28
C CYS A 170 -10.27 19.18 14.26
N LEU A 171 -10.50 18.98 15.56
CA LEU A 171 -9.46 19.19 16.55
C LEU A 171 -8.49 18.01 16.52
N GLN A 172 -7.23 18.27 16.17
CA GLN A 172 -6.23 17.23 15.92
C GLN A 172 -5.41 16.94 17.17
N PHE A 173 -5.32 15.66 17.52
CA PHE A 173 -4.46 15.15 18.58
C PHE A 173 -3.49 14.13 17.98
N HIS A 174 -2.20 14.42 18.11
CA HIS A 174 -1.15 13.50 17.73
C HIS A 174 -0.65 12.74 18.96
N LEU A 175 -0.85 11.42 18.92
CA LEU A 175 -0.42 10.47 19.94
C LEU A 175 0.96 9.95 19.54
N LYS A 176 1.93 10.17 20.42
CA LYS A 176 3.32 9.77 20.19
C LYS A 176 3.49 8.25 20.40
N ALA A 177 4.54 7.66 19.83
CA ALA A 177 4.96 6.33 20.26
C ALA A 177 5.34 6.39 21.76
N LEU A 178 5.04 5.32 22.50
CA LEU A 178 5.43 5.21 23.90
C LEU A 178 6.92 4.91 24.00
N ASP A 179 7.56 5.43 25.05
CA ASP A 179 8.95 5.09 25.31
C ASP A 179 9.09 3.64 25.82
N VAL A 180 10.24 3.04 25.55
CA VAL A 180 10.54 1.64 25.93
C VAL A 180 10.40 1.47 27.44
N GLU A 181 10.86 2.45 28.22
CA GLU A 181 10.79 2.41 29.68
C GLU A 181 9.35 2.55 30.20
N GLN A 182 8.51 3.33 29.51
CA GLN A 182 7.09 3.46 29.85
C GLN A 182 6.34 2.14 29.61
N ILE A 183 6.62 1.46 28.49
CA ILE A 183 6.04 0.13 28.21
C ILE A 183 6.54 -0.88 29.24
N ARG A 184 7.85 -0.89 29.54
CA ARG A 184 8.46 -1.80 30.51
C ARG A 184 7.81 -1.69 31.89
N HIS A 185 7.68 -0.46 32.40
CA HIS A 185 7.03 -0.20 33.69
C HIS A 185 5.56 -0.63 33.69
N GLN A 186 4.84 -0.43 32.58
CA GLN A 186 3.46 -0.87 32.47
C GLN A 186 3.33 -2.40 32.46
N LEU A 187 4.20 -3.11 31.73
CA LEU A 187 4.23 -4.57 31.73
C LEU A 187 4.55 -5.12 33.12
N GLU A 188 5.51 -4.51 33.82
CA GLU A 188 5.87 -4.85 35.20
C GLU A 188 4.67 -4.72 36.15
N HIS A 189 3.93 -3.61 36.07
CA HIS A 189 2.71 -3.39 36.84
C HIS A 189 1.63 -4.45 36.55
N ILE A 190 1.35 -4.71 35.27
CA ILE A 190 0.31 -5.65 34.84
C ILE A 190 0.65 -7.08 35.29
N LEU A 191 1.89 -7.53 35.07
CA LEU A 191 2.31 -8.87 35.45
C LEU A 191 2.36 -9.07 36.98
N GLY A 192 2.70 -8.00 37.72
CA GLY A 192 2.61 -7.97 39.18
C GLY A 192 1.19 -8.19 39.69
N GLU A 193 0.19 -7.53 39.09
CA GLU A 193 -1.22 -7.73 39.44
C GLU A 193 -1.77 -9.10 39.02
N GLU A 194 -1.33 -9.63 37.88
CA GLU A 194 -1.72 -10.97 37.41
C GLU A 194 -0.97 -12.11 38.13
N GLN A 195 -0.01 -11.79 39.01
CA GLN A 195 0.83 -12.75 39.73
C GLN A 195 1.62 -13.70 38.83
N ILE A 196 2.14 -13.20 37.72
CA ILE A 196 2.95 -13.97 36.77
C ILE A 196 4.43 -13.71 37.06
N ALA A 197 5.23 -14.77 37.16
CA ALA A 197 6.68 -14.64 37.37
C ALA A 197 7.37 -14.13 36.10
N PHE A 198 8.20 -13.09 36.23
CA PHE A 198 8.92 -12.49 35.11
C PHE A 198 10.37 -12.13 35.46
N GLU A 199 11.23 -12.14 34.45
CA GLU A 199 12.58 -11.61 34.51
C GLU A 199 12.65 -10.18 33.94
N PRO A 200 13.40 -9.23 34.56
CA PRO A 200 13.50 -7.85 34.08
C PRO A 200 13.99 -7.74 32.62
N ARG A 201 14.93 -8.61 32.23
CA ARG A 201 15.47 -8.64 30.86
C ARG A 201 14.42 -9.06 29.84
N ALA A 202 13.50 -9.96 30.20
CA ALA A 202 12.41 -10.38 29.33
C ALA A 202 11.46 -9.20 29.01
N LEU A 203 11.14 -8.37 30.02
CA LEU A 203 10.31 -7.17 29.83
C LEU A 203 10.98 -6.16 28.91
N GLN A 204 12.30 -6.00 29.01
CA GLN A 204 13.04 -5.09 28.14
C GLN A 204 13.00 -5.55 26.67
N LEU A 205 13.15 -6.85 26.41
CA LEU A 205 13.02 -7.43 25.07
C LEU A 205 11.61 -7.23 24.51
N LEU A 206 10.56 -7.53 25.28
CA LEU A 206 9.17 -7.31 24.88
C LEU A 206 8.87 -5.83 24.59
N SER A 207 9.39 -4.92 25.43
CA SER A 207 9.18 -3.48 25.29
C SER A 207 9.86 -2.93 24.03
N ARG A 208 11.05 -3.44 23.68
CA ARG A 208 11.73 -3.10 22.43
C ARG A 208 11.00 -3.67 21.21
N ALA A 209 10.57 -4.94 21.28
CA ALA A 209 9.84 -5.60 20.19
C ALA A 209 8.47 -4.96 19.90
N ALA A 210 7.89 -4.28 20.88
CA ALA A 210 6.60 -3.60 20.75
C ALA A 210 6.66 -2.27 19.96
N ASP A 211 7.85 -1.73 19.67
CA ASP A 211 8.06 -0.50 18.88
C ASP A 211 7.11 0.68 19.24
N GLY A 212 6.96 0.92 20.54
CA GLY A 212 6.13 2.01 21.07
C GLY A 212 4.62 1.76 21.11
N SER A 213 4.17 0.54 20.78
CA SER A 213 2.77 0.11 20.82
C SER A 213 2.46 -0.74 22.05
N LEU A 214 1.67 -0.20 22.99
CA LEU A 214 1.28 -0.96 24.19
C LEU A 214 0.39 -2.18 23.85
N ARG A 215 -0.44 -2.05 22.80
CA ARG A 215 -1.28 -3.17 22.35
C ARG A 215 -0.45 -4.36 21.88
N ASP A 216 0.62 -4.08 21.14
CA ASP A 216 1.51 -5.13 20.62
C ASP A 216 2.38 -5.68 21.76
N ALA A 217 2.85 -4.84 22.69
CA ALA A 217 3.52 -5.27 23.91
C ALA A 217 2.71 -6.29 24.72
N LEU A 218 1.43 -6.01 24.98
CA LEU A 218 0.54 -6.93 25.70
C LEU A 218 0.26 -8.21 24.91
N SER A 219 0.11 -8.09 23.58
CA SER A 219 -0.12 -9.26 22.71
C SER A 219 1.10 -10.19 22.66
N LEU A 220 2.31 -9.62 22.61
CA LEU A 220 3.57 -10.37 22.70
C LEU A 220 3.76 -10.99 24.09
N THR A 221 3.35 -10.28 25.14
CA THR A 221 3.39 -10.81 26.51
C THR A 221 2.46 -12.02 26.68
N ASP A 222 1.23 -11.95 26.16
CA ASP A 222 0.31 -13.10 26.14
C ASP A 222 0.90 -14.29 25.37
N GLN A 223 1.57 -14.05 24.23
CA GLN A 223 2.24 -15.11 23.47
C GLN A 223 3.39 -15.73 24.27
N ALA A 224 4.19 -14.90 24.94
CA ALA A 224 5.32 -15.35 25.76
C ALA A 224 4.86 -16.14 27.00
N ILE A 225 3.72 -15.79 27.60
CA ILE A 225 3.10 -16.57 28.68
C ILE A 225 2.65 -17.93 28.16
N ALA A 226 2.03 -17.97 26.98
CA ALA A 226 1.55 -19.21 26.37
C ALA A 226 2.70 -20.16 25.96
N SER A 227 3.84 -19.62 25.51
CA SER A 227 5.01 -20.42 25.14
C SER A 227 5.88 -20.81 26.34
N GLY A 228 5.93 -19.98 27.39
CA GLY A 228 6.78 -20.15 28.57
C GLY A 228 6.15 -20.91 29.76
N GLU A 229 5.10 -21.70 29.53
CA GLU A 229 4.37 -22.46 30.58
C GLU A 229 3.96 -21.59 31.80
N GLY A 230 3.63 -20.31 31.57
CA GLY A 230 3.25 -19.39 32.64
C GLY A 230 4.40 -18.63 33.31
N GLN A 231 5.64 -18.75 32.82
CA GLN A 231 6.79 -17.95 33.27
C GLN A 231 7.42 -17.14 32.11
N LEU A 232 7.74 -15.88 32.38
CA LEU A 232 8.39 -14.97 31.44
C LEU A 232 9.90 -14.91 31.69
N THR A 233 10.62 -15.87 31.11
CA THR A 233 12.10 -15.89 31.13
C THR A 233 12.68 -15.22 29.89
N ALA A 234 13.88 -14.63 30.01
CA ALA A 234 14.55 -13.97 28.90
C ALA A 234 14.85 -14.94 27.75
N ALA A 235 15.20 -16.20 28.06
CA ALA A 235 15.46 -17.22 27.06
C ALA A 235 14.22 -17.59 26.25
N SER A 236 13.06 -17.77 26.91
CA SER A 236 11.79 -18.06 26.23
C SER A 236 11.34 -16.92 25.33
N VAL A 237 11.40 -15.68 25.84
CA VAL A 237 11.06 -14.48 25.07
C VAL A 237 12.01 -14.29 23.88
N SER A 238 13.31 -14.50 24.06
CA SER A 238 14.27 -14.35 22.96
C SER A 238 14.05 -15.39 21.87
N THR A 239 13.73 -16.62 22.26
CA THR A 239 13.40 -17.70 21.31
C THR A 239 12.10 -17.38 20.56
N MET A 240 11.08 -16.84 21.26
CA MET A 240 9.81 -16.45 20.65
C MET A 240 9.96 -15.30 19.66
N LEU A 241 10.70 -14.26 20.02
CA LEU A 241 10.93 -13.09 19.17
C LEU A 241 11.91 -13.39 18.03
N GLY A 242 12.56 -14.55 18.04
CA GLY A 242 13.66 -14.87 17.13
C GLY A 242 14.83 -13.89 17.27
N THR A 243 14.91 -13.15 18.38
CA THR A 243 16.01 -12.24 18.66
C THR A 243 17.23 -13.08 18.94
N LEU A 244 18.26 -12.85 18.12
CA LEU A 244 19.58 -13.42 18.34
C LEU A 244 20.15 -12.85 19.63
N ASP A 245 20.91 -13.67 20.34
CA ASP A 245 21.80 -13.15 21.36
C ASP A 245 22.78 -12.17 20.69
N ASP A 246 23.02 -11.01 21.31
CA ASP A 246 24.02 -10.03 20.87
C ASP A 246 25.38 -10.68 20.56
N ASP A 247 25.67 -11.80 21.23
CA ASP A 247 26.84 -12.64 21.06
C ASP A 247 26.98 -13.24 19.65
N GLN A 248 25.88 -13.70 19.05
CA GLN A 248 25.88 -14.31 17.72
C GLN A 248 26.05 -13.25 16.63
N ALA A 249 25.30 -12.16 16.73
CA ALA A 249 25.42 -11.03 15.81
C ALA A 249 26.82 -10.41 15.89
N LEU A 250 27.39 -10.29 17.09
CA LEU A 250 28.77 -9.82 17.25
C LEU A 250 29.79 -10.80 16.68
N SER A 251 29.62 -12.11 16.92
CA SER A 251 30.52 -13.14 16.38
C SER A 251 30.53 -13.16 14.85
N LEU A 252 29.39 -12.88 14.21
CA LEU A 252 29.29 -12.66 12.76
C LEU A 252 30.05 -11.42 12.30
N ILE A 253 29.95 -10.30 13.04
CA ILE A 253 30.72 -9.07 12.74
C ILE A 253 32.22 -9.35 12.88
N GLU A 254 32.66 -10.06 13.92
CA GLU A 254 34.07 -10.42 14.12
C GLU A 254 34.59 -11.29 12.98
N ALA A 255 33.81 -12.29 12.54
CA ALA A 255 34.17 -13.13 11.39
C ALA A 255 34.25 -12.31 10.09
N LEU A 256 33.34 -11.35 9.91
CA LEU A 256 33.32 -10.44 8.76
C LEU A 256 34.54 -9.51 8.73
N VAL A 257 34.92 -8.97 9.89
CA VAL A 257 36.10 -8.11 10.07
C VAL A 257 37.40 -8.91 9.93
N ALA A 258 37.41 -10.18 10.33
CA ALA A 258 38.54 -11.07 10.10
C ALA A 258 38.67 -11.56 8.64
N ALA A 259 37.68 -11.25 7.79
CA ALA A 259 37.55 -11.76 6.42
C ALA A 259 37.52 -13.30 6.36
N ASP A 260 36.95 -13.96 7.36
CA ASP A 260 36.83 -15.41 7.45
C ASP A 260 35.46 -15.87 6.90
N GLY A 261 35.42 -16.15 5.59
CA GLY A 261 34.19 -16.57 4.91
C GLY A 261 33.63 -17.90 5.39
N GLU A 262 34.49 -18.85 5.80
CA GLU A 262 34.05 -20.16 6.30
C GLU A 262 33.30 -20.00 7.63
N ARG A 263 33.86 -19.21 8.55
CA ARG A 263 33.23 -18.93 9.84
C ARG A 263 31.94 -18.11 9.71
N VAL A 264 31.88 -17.17 8.76
CA VAL A 264 30.64 -16.43 8.46
C VAL A 264 29.53 -17.39 8.02
N MET A 265 29.81 -18.25 7.03
CA MET A 265 28.79 -19.19 6.51
C MET A 265 28.41 -20.28 7.53
N ALA A 266 29.36 -20.73 8.37
CA ALA A 266 29.06 -21.63 9.49
C ALA A 266 28.11 -20.98 10.50
N SER A 267 28.36 -19.71 10.86
CA SER A 267 27.50 -18.97 11.79
C SER A 267 26.10 -18.72 11.21
N VAL A 268 25.99 -18.50 9.90
CA VAL A 268 24.68 -18.40 9.20
C VAL A 268 23.94 -19.74 9.21
N ASN A 269 24.63 -20.87 9.04
CA ASN A 269 24.04 -22.20 9.17
C ASN A 269 23.52 -22.47 10.58
N ASP A 270 24.29 -22.10 11.61
CA ASP A 270 23.89 -22.24 13.00
C ASP A 270 22.68 -21.36 13.35
N ALA A 271 22.59 -20.17 12.77
CA ALA A 271 21.42 -19.29 12.87
C ALA A 271 20.20 -19.89 12.15
N ALA A 272 20.39 -20.49 10.97
CA ALA A 272 19.33 -21.16 10.22
C ALA A 272 18.73 -22.33 11.02
N ALA A 273 19.57 -23.13 11.70
CA ALA A 273 19.15 -24.27 12.50
C ALA A 273 18.24 -23.88 13.68
N ARG A 274 18.34 -22.64 14.16
CA ARG A 274 17.52 -22.11 15.27
C ARG A 274 16.26 -21.36 14.81
N GLY A 275 16.05 -21.23 13.50
CA GLY A 275 14.87 -20.55 12.95
C GLY A 275 14.88 -19.04 13.13
N VAL A 276 16.05 -18.41 13.01
CA VAL A 276 16.23 -16.96 13.20
C VAL A 276 15.48 -16.16 12.13
N GLU A 277 14.94 -15.01 12.53
CA GLU A 277 14.41 -14.03 11.58
C GLU A 277 15.56 -13.28 10.89
N TRP A 278 15.74 -13.54 9.59
CA TRP A 278 16.85 -13.00 8.78
C TRP A 278 16.94 -11.47 8.75
N GLU A 279 15.81 -10.77 8.78
CA GLU A 279 15.82 -9.31 8.86
C GLU A 279 16.31 -8.83 10.23
N ALA A 280 15.88 -9.48 11.31
CA ALA A 280 16.31 -9.16 12.66
C ALA A 280 17.82 -9.35 12.85
N LEU A 281 18.41 -10.38 12.22
CA LEU A 281 19.87 -10.57 12.19
C LEU A 281 20.60 -9.36 11.59
N LEU A 282 20.14 -8.88 10.42
CA LEU A 282 20.76 -7.72 9.78
C LEU A 282 20.57 -6.45 10.60
N VAL A 283 19.40 -6.26 11.22
CA VAL A 283 19.11 -5.13 12.11
C VAL A 283 20.03 -5.13 13.32
N GLU A 284 20.22 -6.29 13.96
CA GLU A 284 21.09 -6.37 15.14
C GLU A 284 22.55 -6.11 14.74
N MET A 285 23.03 -6.69 13.63
CA MET A 285 24.37 -6.38 13.13
C MET A 285 24.55 -4.88 12.82
N GLN A 286 23.54 -4.22 12.23
CA GLN A 286 23.55 -2.77 12.00
C GLN A 286 23.59 -1.97 13.30
N SER A 287 22.79 -2.35 14.30
CA SER A 287 22.77 -1.75 15.63
C SER A 287 24.13 -1.84 16.32
N LEU A 288 24.77 -3.02 16.28
CA LEU A 288 26.11 -3.23 16.84
C LEU A 288 27.18 -2.41 16.09
N LEU A 289 27.15 -2.36 14.76
CA LEU A 289 28.06 -1.52 13.96
C LEU A 289 27.87 -0.03 14.26
N HIS A 290 26.64 0.44 14.39
CA HIS A 290 26.34 1.81 14.80
C HIS A 290 26.95 2.13 16.18
N ARG A 291 26.80 1.22 17.15
CA ARG A 291 27.41 1.38 18.48
C ARG A 291 28.94 1.37 18.42
N ILE A 292 29.55 0.51 17.61
CA ILE A 292 31.01 0.50 17.40
C ILE A 292 31.47 1.88 16.87
N ALA A 293 30.78 2.45 15.89
CA ALA A 293 31.07 3.78 15.37
C ALA A 293 30.91 4.88 16.45
N MET A 294 29.87 4.79 17.28
CA MET A 294 29.66 5.71 18.40
C MET A 294 30.76 5.62 19.46
N VAL A 295 31.26 4.41 19.76
CA VAL A 295 32.37 4.18 20.70
C VAL A 295 33.69 4.73 20.18
N GLN A 296 33.91 4.68 18.87
CA GLN A 296 35.07 5.30 18.22
C GLN A 296 35.07 6.82 18.38
N LEU A 297 33.88 7.46 18.39
CA LEU A 297 33.75 8.90 18.61
C LEU A 297 33.82 9.26 20.10
N SER A 298 33.12 8.50 20.95
CA SER A 298 33.06 8.72 22.40
C SER A 298 33.13 7.38 23.15
N PRO A 299 34.21 7.13 23.91
CA PRO A 299 34.38 5.88 24.68
C PRO A 299 33.31 5.65 25.76
N SER A 300 32.56 6.69 26.16
CA SER A 300 31.49 6.60 27.16
C SER A 300 30.11 6.29 26.57
N ALA A 301 30.01 5.98 25.27
CA ALA A 301 28.73 5.75 24.58
C ALA A 301 28.11 4.36 24.85
N LEU A 302 28.79 3.46 25.56
CA LEU A 302 28.28 2.12 25.88
C LEU A 302 27.32 2.18 27.07
N GLY A 303 26.08 1.73 26.88
CA GLY A 303 25.08 1.60 27.94
C GLY A 303 25.34 0.40 28.85
N ALA A 304 24.78 0.44 30.07
CA ALA A 304 24.94 -0.60 31.09
C ALA A 304 24.46 -2.00 30.64
N ASP A 305 23.52 -2.05 29.69
CA ASP A 305 22.94 -3.29 29.14
C ASP A 305 23.95 -4.19 28.43
N MET A 306 25.11 -3.67 28.00
CA MET A 306 26.08 -4.39 27.16
C MET A 306 27.34 -4.83 27.90
N ALA A 307 27.33 -4.85 29.23
CA ALA A 307 28.51 -5.21 30.04
C ALA A 307 29.15 -6.55 29.64
N ALA A 308 28.35 -7.53 29.18
CA ALA A 308 28.85 -8.84 28.73
C ALA A 308 29.69 -8.78 27.45
N VAL A 309 29.40 -7.84 26.56
CA VAL A 309 29.97 -7.75 25.20
C VAL A 309 30.92 -6.55 25.06
N GLU A 310 30.98 -5.70 26.08
CA GLU A 310 31.72 -4.44 26.14
C GLU A 310 33.20 -4.58 25.76
N VAL A 311 33.87 -5.63 26.25
CA VAL A 311 35.29 -5.88 25.97
C VAL A 311 35.53 -6.12 24.48
N ARG A 312 34.70 -6.97 23.85
CA ARG A 312 34.82 -7.31 22.43
C ARG A 312 34.44 -6.13 21.54
N MET A 313 33.40 -5.37 21.90
CA MET A 313 33.03 -4.15 21.16
C MET A 313 34.12 -3.08 21.18
N ARG A 314 34.77 -2.87 22.33
CA ARG A 314 35.90 -1.93 22.43
C ARG A 314 37.09 -2.39 21.60
N GLU A 315 37.33 -3.70 21.51
CA GLU A 315 38.40 -4.23 20.68
C GLU A 315 38.11 -4.02 19.18
N LEU A 316 36.88 -4.26 18.73
CA LEU A 316 36.45 -3.94 17.36
C LEU A 316 36.55 -2.44 17.07
N ALA A 317 36.13 -1.59 18.01
CA ALA A 317 36.25 -0.14 17.87
C ALA A 317 37.70 0.33 17.70
N ARG A 318 38.67 -0.35 18.33
CA ARG A 318 40.10 -0.04 18.23
C ARG A 318 40.74 -0.58 16.95
N THR A 319 40.31 -1.74 16.49
CA THR A 319 40.97 -2.47 15.38
C THR A 319 40.43 -2.11 14.01
N VAL A 320 39.14 -1.77 13.91
CA VAL A 320 38.47 -1.47 12.64
C VAL A 320 38.49 0.03 12.35
N PRO A 321 38.98 0.48 11.18
CA PRO A 321 38.88 1.88 10.77
C PRO A 321 37.42 2.36 10.67
N PRO A 322 37.13 3.64 10.97
CA PRO A 322 35.75 4.16 10.91
C PRO A 322 35.15 4.11 9.50
N GLY A 323 35.96 4.25 8.44
CA GLY A 323 35.53 4.10 7.05
C GLY A 323 35.02 2.68 6.75
N ASP A 324 35.66 1.67 7.32
CA ASP A 324 35.29 0.27 7.12
C ASP A 324 34.01 -0.08 7.88
N VAL A 325 33.83 0.47 9.10
CA VAL A 325 32.56 0.36 9.85
C VAL A 325 31.39 0.94 9.04
N GLN A 326 31.58 2.11 8.41
CA GLN A 326 30.58 2.71 7.54
C GLN A 326 30.30 1.86 6.29
N LEU A 327 31.33 1.27 5.68
CA LEU A 327 31.18 0.38 4.53
C LEU A 327 30.35 -0.87 4.87
N TYR A 328 30.64 -1.53 6.01
CA TYR A 328 29.84 -2.67 6.45
C TYR A 328 28.42 -2.26 6.77
N TYR A 329 28.23 -1.16 7.50
CA TYR A 329 26.91 -0.64 7.84
C TYR A 329 26.08 -0.36 6.58
N GLN A 330 26.66 0.31 5.59
CA GLN A 330 26.00 0.61 4.32
C GLN A 330 25.67 -0.66 3.52
N THR A 331 26.61 -1.63 3.49
CA THR A 331 26.40 -2.88 2.75
C THR A 331 25.28 -3.72 3.37
N LEU A 332 25.23 -3.81 4.70
CA LEU A 332 24.12 -4.46 5.41
C LEU A 332 22.80 -3.70 5.23
N LEU A 333 22.83 -2.36 5.18
CA LEU A 333 21.64 -1.54 4.96
C LEU A 333 21.03 -1.75 3.57
N ILE A 334 21.88 -1.80 2.54
CA ILE A 334 21.46 -2.13 1.17
C ILE A 334 20.91 -3.57 1.13
N GLY A 335 21.63 -4.52 1.73
CA GLY A 335 21.19 -5.91 1.81
C GLY A 335 19.83 -6.08 2.49
N ARG A 336 19.56 -5.31 3.56
CA ARG A 336 18.25 -5.28 4.23
C ARG A 336 17.16 -4.74 3.31
N LYS A 337 17.42 -3.67 2.55
CA LYS A 337 16.47 -3.10 1.59
C LYS A 337 16.16 -4.08 0.44
N GLU A 338 17.17 -4.82 0.00
CA GLU A 338 17.08 -5.82 -1.08
C GLU A 338 16.50 -7.17 -0.59
N LEU A 339 16.45 -7.42 0.72
CA LEU A 339 16.05 -8.70 1.32
C LEU A 339 14.67 -9.21 0.87
N PRO A 340 13.61 -8.39 0.74
CA PRO A 340 12.30 -8.86 0.27
C PRO A 340 12.29 -9.25 -1.22
N TYR A 341 13.29 -8.82 -2.00
CA TYR A 341 13.41 -9.11 -3.43
C TYR A 341 14.29 -10.33 -3.71
N ALA A 342 15.00 -10.84 -2.70
CA ALA A 342 15.81 -12.04 -2.84
C ALA A 342 14.92 -13.29 -3.04
N PRO A 343 15.36 -14.30 -3.81
CA PRO A 343 14.61 -15.55 -4.02
C PRO A 343 14.26 -16.28 -2.72
N ASP A 344 15.17 -16.21 -1.74
CA ASP A 344 15.00 -16.68 -0.38
C ASP A 344 15.63 -15.63 0.56
N ARG A 345 15.00 -15.36 1.70
CA ARG A 345 15.53 -14.43 2.71
C ARG A 345 16.90 -14.87 3.22
N ARG A 346 17.12 -16.17 3.41
CA ARG A 346 18.42 -16.72 3.77
C ARG A 346 19.48 -16.38 2.72
N MET A 347 19.16 -16.64 1.45
CA MET A 347 20.06 -16.37 0.34
C MET A 347 20.37 -14.87 0.20
N GLY A 348 19.39 -14.00 0.49
CA GLY A 348 19.61 -12.55 0.55
C GLY A 348 20.63 -12.15 1.62
N VAL A 349 20.56 -12.74 2.81
CA VAL A 349 21.56 -12.51 3.87
C VAL A 349 22.93 -13.07 3.48
N GLU A 350 23.00 -14.30 2.97
CA GLU A 350 24.25 -14.92 2.51
C GLU A 350 24.93 -14.04 1.44
N MET A 351 24.19 -13.56 0.44
CA MET A 351 24.70 -12.67 -0.60
C MET A 351 25.15 -11.32 -0.04
N THR A 352 24.46 -10.78 0.96
CA THR A 352 24.84 -9.52 1.62
C THR A 352 26.16 -9.68 2.37
N LEU A 353 26.33 -10.78 3.11
CA LEU A 353 27.55 -11.06 3.86
C LEU A 353 28.72 -11.39 2.92
N LEU A 354 28.49 -12.15 1.86
CA LEU A 354 29.49 -12.40 0.80
C LEU A 354 29.91 -11.11 0.10
N ARG A 355 28.96 -10.20 -0.16
CA ARG A 355 29.25 -8.86 -0.70
C ARG A 355 30.14 -8.08 0.28
N ALA A 356 29.81 -8.06 1.57
CA ALA A 356 30.63 -7.40 2.58
C ALA A 356 32.04 -8.01 2.73
N LEU A 357 32.19 -9.33 2.53
CA LEU A 357 33.48 -10.01 2.45
C LEU A 357 34.26 -9.66 1.18
N ALA A 358 33.59 -9.58 0.02
CA ALA A 358 34.23 -9.27 -1.25
C ALA A 358 34.75 -7.83 -1.31
N PHE A 359 34.03 -6.89 -0.70
CA PHE A 359 34.44 -5.49 -0.56
C PHE A 359 35.29 -5.25 0.70
N HIS A 360 35.80 -6.30 1.34
CA HIS A 360 36.65 -6.17 2.52
C HIS A 360 38.01 -5.54 2.11
N PRO A 361 38.40 -4.40 2.72
CA PRO A 361 39.51 -3.56 2.23
C PRO A 361 40.89 -4.23 2.31
N ARG A 362 41.03 -5.30 3.11
CA ARG A 362 42.30 -6.01 3.30
C ARG A 362 42.50 -7.25 2.40
N LYS A 363 41.44 -7.82 1.81
CA LYS A 363 41.52 -8.99 0.90
C LYS A 363 40.22 -9.12 0.06
N PRO A 364 40.22 -8.90 -1.26
CA PRO A 364 39.18 -9.51 -2.10
C PRO A 364 39.36 -11.03 -2.07
N LEU A 365 38.24 -11.77 -2.05
CA LEU A 365 38.26 -13.24 -2.13
C LEU A 365 39.07 -13.65 -3.37
N PRO A 366 40.11 -14.50 -3.25
CA PRO A 366 40.77 -15.05 -4.42
C PRO A 366 39.77 -15.87 -5.22
N GLU A 367 39.83 -15.80 -6.55
CA GLU A 367 39.13 -16.74 -7.41
C GLU A 367 39.49 -18.18 -6.97
N PRO A 368 38.53 -19.12 -6.96
CA PRO A 368 38.82 -20.50 -6.58
C PRO A 368 39.81 -21.09 -7.60
N GLU A 369 41.10 -21.09 -7.25
CA GLU A 369 42.14 -21.80 -7.98
C GLU A 369 41.84 -23.30 -7.91
N VAL A 370 41.28 -23.84 -8.98
CA VAL A 370 41.27 -25.27 -9.23
C VAL A 370 42.74 -25.69 -9.35
N GLN A 371 43.29 -26.28 -8.29
CA GLN A 371 44.64 -26.82 -8.31
C GLN A 371 44.77 -27.81 -9.48
N PRO A 372 45.73 -27.63 -10.41
CA PRO A 372 45.98 -28.61 -11.44
C PRO A 372 46.43 -29.90 -10.77
N ALA A 373 45.67 -30.97 -10.98
CA ALA A 373 46.06 -32.30 -10.55
C ALA A 373 47.48 -32.59 -11.04
N GLN A 374 48.42 -32.76 -10.11
CA GLN A 374 49.80 -33.10 -10.40
C GLN A 374 49.84 -34.41 -11.17
N ALA A 375 50.34 -34.35 -12.39
CA ALA A 375 50.63 -35.49 -13.23
C ALA A 375 51.69 -36.37 -12.55
N ALA A 376 51.28 -37.53 -12.04
CA ALA A 376 52.21 -38.57 -11.61
C ALA A 376 52.91 -39.17 -12.84
N ALA A 377 54.25 -39.17 -12.81
CA ALA A 377 55.08 -39.78 -13.84
C ALA A 377 54.95 -41.32 -13.85
N PRO A 378 55.20 -41.98 -15.00
CA PRO A 378 54.83 -43.38 -15.21
C PRO A 378 55.94 -44.36 -14.79
N ALA A 379 55.55 -45.48 -14.16
CA ALA A 379 56.38 -46.65 -13.92
C ALA A 379 56.23 -47.69 -15.07
N PRO A 380 57.21 -48.59 -15.27
CA PRO A 380 57.50 -49.19 -16.59
C PRO A 380 56.58 -50.34 -17.01
N ARG A 381 56.40 -50.44 -18.33
CA ARG A 381 55.64 -51.49 -19.05
C ARG A 381 56.41 -52.81 -19.12
N GLN A 382 55.67 -53.91 -18.95
CA GLN A 382 55.97 -55.22 -19.55
C GLN A 382 54.72 -55.79 -20.27
N PRO A 383 54.89 -56.71 -21.24
CA PRO A 383 54.26 -56.58 -22.57
C PRO A 383 52.99 -57.42 -22.82
N VAL A 384 52.31 -56.98 -23.88
CA VAL A 384 51.08 -57.45 -24.56
C VAL A 384 51.31 -58.83 -25.23
N ALA A 385 50.35 -59.77 -25.27
CA ALA A 385 49.42 -60.04 -26.41
C ALA A 385 48.73 -61.43 -26.25
N PRO A 386 47.76 -61.86 -27.08
CA PRO A 386 46.53 -61.19 -27.59
C PRO A 386 45.26 -62.12 -27.70
N ALA A 387 44.13 -61.50 -28.10
CA ALA A 387 43.04 -62.01 -28.98
C ALA A 387 41.70 -62.56 -28.41
N ALA A 388 40.64 -61.73 -28.55
CA ALA A 388 39.25 -61.88 -29.12
C ALA A 388 38.36 -63.13 -28.81
N PRO A 389 37.00 -63.12 -29.02
CA PRO A 389 36.03 -62.12 -29.51
C PRO A 389 34.76 -61.94 -28.58
N PRO A 390 33.69 -61.18 -28.95
CA PRO A 390 32.56 -60.83 -28.04
C PRO A 390 31.36 -61.82 -28.20
N PRO A 391 30.31 -61.83 -27.33
CA PRO A 391 29.19 -60.88 -27.50
C PRO A 391 28.25 -60.61 -26.28
N GLN A 392 27.28 -59.70 -26.51
CA GLN A 392 25.93 -59.54 -25.91
C GLN A 392 25.68 -58.89 -24.53
N SER A 393 24.64 -58.04 -24.56
CA SER A 393 23.93 -57.32 -23.48
C SER A 393 23.29 -58.22 -22.41
N PRO A 394 22.97 -57.67 -21.22
CA PRO A 394 21.54 -57.62 -20.85
C PRO A 394 21.07 -56.39 -20.03
N GLN A 395 19.74 -56.26 -20.03
CA GLN A 395 18.81 -55.45 -19.21
C GLN A 395 19.04 -55.68 -17.69
N SER A 396 18.58 -54.89 -16.72
CA SER A 396 17.26 -54.29 -16.46
C SER A 396 17.31 -53.41 -15.18
N LEU A 397 16.39 -52.46 -15.03
CA LEU A 397 16.15 -51.66 -13.81
C LEU A 397 14.81 -52.07 -13.13
N PRO A 398 14.66 -51.89 -11.81
CA PRO A 398 13.59 -52.50 -11.00
C PRO A 398 12.16 -51.94 -11.22
N PRO A 399 11.12 -52.75 -10.93
CA PRO A 399 9.72 -52.53 -11.36
C PRO A 399 8.88 -51.53 -10.56
N THR A 400 9.45 -50.85 -9.56
CA THR A 400 8.71 -49.88 -8.72
C THR A 400 8.69 -48.48 -9.31
N THR A 401 9.70 -48.10 -10.07
CA THR A 401 9.78 -46.78 -10.73
C THR A 401 8.90 -46.68 -11.99
N SER A 402 8.65 -47.80 -12.68
CA SER A 402 7.78 -47.83 -13.86
C SER A 402 6.29 -47.67 -13.53
N GLN A 403 5.85 -48.12 -12.36
CA GLN A 403 4.44 -47.99 -11.92
C GLN A 403 4.08 -46.55 -11.52
N VAL A 404 5.01 -45.81 -10.90
CA VAL A 404 4.78 -44.42 -10.48
C VAL A 404 4.77 -43.47 -11.69
N LEU A 405 5.61 -43.74 -12.71
CA LEU A 405 5.61 -43.02 -13.99
C LEU A 405 4.35 -43.30 -14.84
N ALA A 406 3.80 -44.52 -14.76
CA ALA A 406 2.54 -44.86 -15.43
C ALA A 406 1.30 -44.22 -14.75
N ALA A 407 1.28 -44.11 -13.43
CA ALA A 407 0.18 -43.45 -12.71
C ALA A 407 0.13 -41.93 -12.97
N ARG A 408 1.30 -41.28 -13.11
CA ARG A 408 1.40 -39.84 -13.36
C ARG A 408 0.95 -39.44 -14.78
N SER A 409 1.23 -40.30 -15.76
CA SER A 409 0.83 -40.08 -17.16
C SER A 409 -0.66 -40.33 -17.42
N HIS A 410 -1.34 -41.14 -16.61
CA HIS A 410 -2.79 -41.37 -16.69
C HIS A 410 -3.62 -40.20 -16.12
N LEU A 411 -3.13 -39.50 -15.09
CA LEU A 411 -3.79 -38.32 -14.51
C LEU A 411 -3.72 -37.09 -15.42
N GLN A 412 -2.62 -36.91 -16.16
CA GLN A 412 -2.48 -35.80 -17.11
C GLN A 412 -3.31 -35.97 -18.40
N ARG A 413 -3.71 -37.20 -18.77
CA ARG A 413 -4.59 -37.45 -19.92
C ARG A 413 -6.09 -37.30 -19.63
N SER A 414 -6.50 -37.18 -18.36
CA SER A 414 -7.93 -37.05 -17.98
C SER A 414 -8.43 -35.61 -17.79
N GLN A 415 -7.55 -34.59 -17.88
CA GLN A 415 -7.94 -33.17 -17.76
C GLN A 415 -8.08 -32.43 -19.10
N GLY A 416 -8.05 -33.16 -20.23
CA GLY A 416 -8.14 -32.58 -21.56
C GLY A 416 -9.28 -33.15 -22.41
N ALA A 417 -10.50 -33.25 -21.88
CA ALA A 417 -11.73 -33.43 -22.68
C ALA A 417 -13.00 -33.34 -21.82
N THR A 418 -13.61 -32.16 -21.67
CA THR A 418 -15.08 -32.05 -21.55
C THR A 418 -15.57 -30.76 -22.21
N THR A 419 -16.36 -30.92 -23.26
CA THR A 419 -17.25 -29.91 -23.81
C THR A 419 -18.61 -30.00 -23.08
N PRO A 420 -19.24 -28.91 -22.66
CA PRO A 420 -20.63 -28.97 -22.23
C PRO A 420 -21.56 -28.86 -23.43
N LYS A 421 -22.30 -29.94 -23.69
CA LYS A 421 -23.40 -30.00 -24.65
C LYS A 421 -24.59 -29.18 -24.16
N LYS A 422 -25.08 -28.37 -25.10
CA LYS A 422 -26.42 -27.80 -25.27
C LYS A 422 -27.54 -28.76 -24.80
N SER A 423 -28.44 -28.26 -23.96
CA SER A 423 -29.78 -28.83 -23.74
C SER A 423 -30.82 -27.77 -24.11
N GLU A 424 -31.63 -28.07 -25.12
CA GLU A 424 -32.79 -27.29 -25.54
C GLU A 424 -33.94 -27.35 -24.51
N PRO A 425 -34.84 -26.35 -24.51
CA PRO A 425 -35.92 -26.23 -23.55
C PRO A 425 -37.19 -26.99 -24.00
N ALA A 426 -37.88 -27.61 -23.04
CA ALA A 426 -39.24 -28.11 -23.21
C ALA A 426 -40.27 -27.03 -22.87
N ALA A 427 -41.34 -26.97 -23.66
CA ALA A 427 -42.33 -25.91 -23.69
C ALA A 427 -43.42 -25.99 -22.60
N ALA A 428 -43.99 -24.80 -22.34
CA ALA A 428 -45.38 -24.47 -21.98
C ALA A 428 -46.00 -24.96 -20.65
N SER A 429 -46.23 -24.01 -19.74
CA SER A 429 -47.50 -23.94 -19.00
C SER A 429 -47.89 -22.50 -18.60
N ARG A 430 -48.97 -22.04 -19.23
CA ARG A 430 -50.06 -21.14 -18.78
C ARG A 430 -49.73 -19.90 -17.93
N ALA A 431 -49.87 -18.75 -18.59
CA ALA A 431 -50.10 -17.43 -18.00
C ALA A 431 -51.51 -17.29 -17.37
N ARG A 432 -51.59 -16.53 -16.27
CA ARG A 432 -52.77 -15.78 -15.82
C ARG A 432 -52.36 -14.31 -15.66
N PRO A 433 -53.20 -13.34 -16.07
CA PRO A 433 -52.84 -11.92 -16.03
C PRO A 433 -53.10 -11.32 -14.65
N VAL A 434 -52.22 -10.43 -14.18
CA VAL A 434 -52.46 -9.57 -13.02
C VAL A 434 -52.27 -8.11 -13.44
N ASN A 435 -53.42 -7.47 -13.64
CA ASN A 435 -53.81 -6.06 -13.52
C ASN A 435 -52.75 -4.94 -13.62
N ASN A 436 -52.99 -4.11 -14.64
CA ASN A 436 -52.57 -2.73 -14.81
C ASN A 436 -53.05 -1.83 -13.64
N ALA A 437 -52.22 -1.68 -12.60
CA ALA A 437 -52.50 -0.70 -11.53
C ALA A 437 -51.26 0.07 -11.03
N ALA A 438 -50.10 -0.13 -11.66
CA ALA A 438 -48.85 0.55 -11.28
C ALA A 438 -48.48 1.72 -12.23
N LEU A 439 -48.96 1.70 -13.48
CA LEU A 439 -48.66 2.75 -14.47
C LEU A 439 -49.59 3.99 -14.41
N GLU A 440 -50.79 3.88 -13.83
CA GLU A 440 -51.69 5.04 -13.63
C GLU A 440 -51.39 5.84 -12.34
N ARG A 441 -50.59 5.28 -11.43
CA ARG A 441 -50.15 6.00 -10.21
C ARG A 441 -48.90 6.85 -10.44
N LEU A 442 -48.17 6.62 -11.52
CA LEU A 442 -46.98 7.39 -11.90
C LEU A 442 -47.33 8.60 -12.79
N SER A 443 -48.46 8.57 -13.50
CA SER A 443 -48.96 9.71 -14.28
C SER A 443 -49.71 10.77 -13.45
N SER A 444 -50.26 10.40 -12.28
CA SER A 444 -51.01 11.32 -11.40
C SER A 444 -50.15 12.14 -10.44
N ILE A 445 -48.84 11.84 -10.34
CA ILE A 445 -47.88 12.61 -9.51
C ILE A 445 -47.20 13.71 -10.35
N THR A 446 -47.09 13.53 -11.66
CA THR A 446 -46.55 14.55 -12.57
C THR A 446 -47.51 15.71 -12.86
N GLU A 447 -48.82 15.52 -12.68
CA GLU A 447 -49.83 16.59 -12.86
C GLU A 447 -50.04 17.48 -11.62
N ARG A 448 -49.55 17.07 -10.44
CA ARG A 448 -49.68 17.86 -9.19
C ARG A 448 -48.50 18.80 -8.89
N VAL A 449 -47.44 18.80 -9.70
CA VAL A 449 -46.29 19.71 -9.55
C VAL A 449 -46.42 20.95 -10.46
N GLN A 450 -47.34 20.96 -11.43
CA GLN A 450 -47.51 22.08 -12.37
C GLN A 450 -48.62 23.08 -12.02
N ALA A 451 -49.27 22.96 -10.86
CA ALA A 451 -50.28 23.92 -10.42
C ALA A 451 -49.91 24.56 -9.08
N ARG A 452 -49.01 25.55 -9.12
CA ARG A 452 -48.94 26.59 -8.09
C ARG A 452 -48.92 27.97 -8.76
N PRO A 453 -49.78 28.92 -8.35
CA PRO A 453 -50.00 30.16 -9.10
C PRO A 453 -48.84 31.15 -8.93
N ALA A 454 -48.54 31.90 -9.98
CA ALA A 454 -47.71 33.09 -9.95
C ALA A 454 -48.50 34.27 -9.36
N ALA A 455 -48.07 34.75 -8.19
CA ALA A 455 -48.34 36.06 -7.57
C ALA A 455 -47.45 36.10 -6.31
N ALA A 456 -46.79 37.17 -5.88
CA ALA A 456 -46.79 38.57 -6.25
C ALA A 456 -45.44 39.17 -5.78
N ALA A 457 -45.11 40.34 -6.32
CA ALA A 457 -44.00 41.17 -5.87
C ALA A 457 -44.04 41.40 -4.35
N LEU A 458 -42.93 41.10 -3.67
CA LEU A 458 -42.68 41.49 -2.28
C LEU A 458 -41.38 42.30 -2.20
N GLU A 459 -41.61 43.54 -1.81
CA GLU A 459 -40.76 44.63 -1.37
C GLU A 459 -39.34 44.29 -0.87
N GLN A 460 -38.39 45.11 -1.32
CA GLN A 460 -37.05 45.21 -0.75
C GLN A 460 -37.13 45.84 0.65
N ALA A 461 -36.81 45.05 1.68
CA ALA A 461 -36.55 45.58 3.01
C ALA A 461 -35.19 46.31 3.06
N PRO A 462 -35.07 47.45 3.78
CA PRO A 462 -33.86 48.25 3.78
C PRO A 462 -32.72 47.56 4.54
N ALA A 463 -31.52 47.63 3.96
CA ALA A 463 -30.28 47.12 4.54
C ALA A 463 -30.00 47.77 5.90
N LYS A 464 -29.82 46.95 6.94
CA LYS A 464 -29.31 47.38 8.24
C LYS A 464 -27.86 47.88 8.06
N LYS A 465 -27.58 49.09 8.56
CA LYS A 465 -26.22 49.66 8.58
C LYS A 465 -25.32 48.78 9.45
N GLU A 466 -24.30 48.19 8.82
CA GLU A 466 -23.26 47.43 9.50
C GLU A 466 -22.47 48.33 10.47
N ALA A 467 -22.12 47.76 11.61
CA ALA A 467 -21.26 48.38 12.60
C ALA A 467 -19.84 48.55 12.05
N TYR A 468 -19.27 49.73 12.33
CA TYR A 468 -17.93 50.17 11.97
C TYR A 468 -16.85 49.10 12.24
N ARG A 469 -16.33 48.48 11.17
CA ARG A 469 -15.14 47.61 11.22
C ARG A 469 -13.93 48.41 10.72
N TRP A 470 -12.89 48.45 11.54
CA TRP A 470 -11.60 49.03 11.18
C TRP A 470 -11.03 48.33 9.94
N LYS A 471 -10.62 49.10 8.93
CA LYS A 471 -9.85 48.61 7.77
C LYS A 471 -8.39 49.06 7.95
N ALA A 472 -7.46 48.10 7.91
CA ALA A 472 -6.03 48.40 7.89
C ALA A 472 -5.66 49.15 6.60
N THR A 473 -4.87 50.21 6.71
CA THR A 473 -4.48 51.10 5.60
C THR A 473 -3.28 50.60 4.77
N THR A 474 -2.73 49.43 5.10
CA THR A 474 -1.73 48.76 4.27
C THR A 474 -2.43 47.75 3.36
N VAL A 475 -2.61 48.13 2.10
CA VAL A 475 -2.86 47.17 1.02
C VAL A 475 -1.55 46.42 0.82
N VAL A 476 -1.43 45.25 1.43
CA VAL A 476 -0.49 44.24 0.94
C VAL A 476 -1.15 43.69 -0.32
N GLU A 477 -0.61 44.01 -1.49
CA GLU A 477 -0.87 43.23 -2.68
C GLU A 477 -0.37 41.81 -2.40
N GLU A 478 -1.26 40.96 -1.92
CA GLU A 478 -1.09 39.52 -2.05
C GLU A 478 -1.18 39.22 -3.55
N THR A 479 -0.03 39.16 -4.21
CA THR A 479 0.10 38.39 -5.45
C THR A 479 -0.38 36.99 -5.12
N LYS A 480 -1.60 36.67 -5.57
CA LYS A 480 -2.10 35.30 -5.63
C LYS A 480 -1.09 34.51 -6.44
N VAL A 481 -0.22 33.77 -5.77
CA VAL A 481 0.44 32.65 -6.42
C VAL A 481 -0.69 31.67 -6.71
N GLU A 482 -1.04 31.52 -7.98
CA GLU A 482 -1.93 30.45 -8.44
C GLU A 482 -1.21 29.13 -8.19
N VAL A 483 -1.31 28.64 -6.94
CA VAL A 483 -0.84 27.30 -6.61
C VAL A 483 -1.78 26.35 -7.33
N ALA A 484 -1.23 25.71 -8.36
CA ALA A 484 -1.91 24.79 -9.24
C ALA A 484 -2.75 23.79 -8.43
N THR A 485 -4.07 23.95 -8.51
CA THR A 485 -4.99 23.03 -7.84
C THR A 485 -4.78 21.62 -8.39
N PRO A 486 -4.89 20.55 -7.58
CA PRO A 486 -4.82 19.17 -8.07
C PRO A 486 -5.91 18.85 -9.11
N LYS A 487 -6.97 19.68 -9.18
CA LYS A 487 -7.98 19.65 -10.24
C LYS A 487 -7.50 20.34 -11.52
N ALA A 488 -6.66 21.37 -11.44
CA ALA A 488 -5.93 21.94 -12.57
C ALA A 488 -4.77 21.05 -13.03
N LEU A 489 -4.04 20.39 -12.10
CA LEU A 489 -3.05 19.35 -12.43
C LEU A 489 -3.71 18.11 -13.04
N LYS A 490 -4.84 17.64 -12.52
CA LYS A 490 -5.61 16.58 -13.19
C LYS A 490 -6.18 17.03 -14.52
N LYS A 491 -6.71 18.25 -14.63
CA LYS A 491 -7.18 18.78 -15.93
C LYS A 491 -6.04 18.99 -16.92
N ALA A 492 -4.79 19.18 -16.45
CA ALA A 492 -3.57 19.23 -17.24
C ALA A 492 -3.01 17.82 -17.56
N LEU A 493 -3.18 16.84 -16.67
CA LEU A 493 -2.80 15.43 -16.88
C LEU A 493 -3.83 14.66 -17.72
N GLU A 494 -5.11 15.01 -17.64
CA GLU A 494 -6.24 14.42 -18.39
C GLU A 494 -6.48 15.11 -19.76
N HIS A 495 -5.78 16.21 -20.07
CA HIS A 495 -5.61 16.64 -21.47
C HIS A 495 -4.56 15.74 -22.14
N GLU A 496 -4.91 14.47 -22.33
CA GLU A 496 -4.18 13.48 -23.12
C GLU A 496 -4.26 13.81 -24.62
N LYS A 497 -3.59 14.90 -25.04
CA LYS A 497 -3.68 15.59 -26.35
C LYS A 497 -4.71 16.72 -26.28
N THR A 498 -4.25 17.96 -26.37
CA THR A 498 -5.14 19.06 -26.73
C THR A 498 -5.88 18.68 -28.02
N PRO A 499 -7.17 19.04 -28.18
CA PRO A 499 -7.90 18.76 -29.42
C PRO A 499 -7.18 19.36 -30.64
N GLU A 500 -6.42 20.45 -30.43
CA GLU A 500 -5.55 21.07 -31.42
C GLU A 500 -4.36 20.18 -31.83
N LEU A 501 -3.67 19.55 -30.88
CA LEU A 501 -2.56 18.63 -31.19
C LEU A 501 -3.08 17.36 -31.85
N ALA A 502 -4.23 16.85 -31.40
CA ALA A 502 -4.87 15.70 -32.03
C ALA A 502 -5.29 16.00 -33.49
N ALA A 503 -5.73 17.23 -33.79
CA ALA A 503 -6.03 17.67 -35.14
C ALA A 503 -4.76 17.79 -36.01
N LYS A 504 -3.69 18.43 -35.51
CA LYS A 504 -2.40 18.50 -36.21
C LYS A 504 -1.81 17.11 -36.50
N LEU A 505 -1.86 16.20 -35.52
CA LEU A 505 -1.40 14.83 -35.69
C LEU A 505 -2.25 14.06 -36.71
N ALA A 506 -3.54 14.39 -36.82
CA ALA A 506 -4.42 13.80 -37.82
C ALA A 506 -4.10 14.30 -39.23
N GLU A 507 -3.84 15.61 -39.41
CA GLU A 507 -3.38 16.19 -40.68
C GLU A 507 -2.05 15.58 -41.13
N GLU A 508 -1.08 15.49 -40.23
CA GLU A 508 0.25 14.95 -40.54
C GLU A 508 0.26 13.43 -40.78
N ALA A 509 -0.69 12.71 -40.17
CA ALA A 509 -0.92 11.30 -40.46
C ALA A 509 -1.54 11.09 -41.86
N VAL A 510 -2.41 12.02 -42.30
CA VAL A 510 -3.00 12.00 -43.65
C VAL A 510 -1.94 12.25 -44.74
N GLU A 511 -0.92 13.07 -44.46
CA GLU A 511 0.19 13.30 -45.40
C GLU A 511 1.14 12.09 -45.52
N ARG A 512 1.33 11.32 -44.44
CA ARG A 512 2.28 10.20 -44.41
C ARG A 512 1.68 8.86 -44.86
N ASP A 513 0.38 8.65 -44.70
CA ASP A 513 -0.27 7.35 -44.96
C ASP A 513 -1.51 7.48 -45.86
N SER A 514 -1.58 6.66 -46.91
CA SER A 514 -2.66 6.67 -47.89
C SER A 514 -3.98 6.15 -47.31
N TRP A 515 -3.93 5.20 -46.35
CA TRP A 515 -5.13 4.70 -45.68
C TRP A 515 -5.69 5.72 -44.69
N ALA A 516 -4.86 6.42 -43.93
CA ALA A 516 -5.28 7.53 -43.08
C ALA A 516 -6.00 8.64 -43.87
N ALA A 517 -5.53 8.93 -45.09
CA ALA A 517 -6.18 9.87 -46.01
C ALA A 517 -7.57 9.39 -46.43
N GLU A 518 -7.73 8.12 -46.79
CA GLU A 518 -9.02 7.52 -47.13
C GLU A 518 -9.99 7.56 -45.93
N VAL A 519 -9.52 7.21 -44.73
CA VAL A 519 -10.34 7.23 -43.50
C VAL A 519 -10.84 8.64 -43.17
N SER A 520 -10.04 9.68 -43.42
CA SER A 520 -10.47 11.08 -43.21
C SER A 520 -11.62 11.54 -44.13
N GLN A 521 -11.77 10.90 -45.29
CA GLN A 521 -12.82 11.22 -46.27
C GLN A 521 -14.12 10.43 -46.04
N LEU A 522 -14.08 9.36 -45.22
CA LEU A 522 -15.25 8.54 -44.91
C LEU A 522 -16.18 9.28 -43.93
N ALA A 523 -17.38 9.62 -44.39
CA ALA A 523 -18.44 10.17 -43.53
C ALA A 523 -19.16 9.05 -42.75
N VAL A 524 -18.48 8.46 -41.76
CA VAL A 524 -19.02 7.36 -40.93
C VAL A 524 -19.27 7.79 -39.48
N PRO A 525 -20.17 7.10 -38.74
CA PRO A 525 -20.35 7.34 -37.31
C PRO A 525 -19.05 7.08 -36.52
N LYS A 526 -18.79 7.86 -35.46
CA LYS A 526 -17.55 7.80 -34.65
C LYS A 526 -17.11 6.40 -34.20
N LEU A 527 -18.06 5.53 -33.88
CA LEU A 527 -17.77 4.14 -33.47
C LEU A 527 -17.21 3.30 -34.64
N VAL A 528 -17.70 3.56 -35.85
CA VAL A 528 -17.29 2.88 -37.09
C VAL A 528 -15.96 3.46 -37.59
N GLU A 529 -15.76 4.76 -37.42
CA GLU A 529 -14.49 5.44 -37.65
C GLU A 529 -13.37 4.85 -36.77
N GLN A 530 -13.66 4.55 -35.50
CA GLN A 530 -12.71 3.89 -34.59
C GLN A 530 -12.28 2.51 -35.08
N VAL A 531 -13.15 1.75 -35.77
CA VAL A 531 -12.74 0.47 -36.38
C VAL A 531 -11.72 0.71 -37.49
N ALA A 532 -11.96 1.70 -38.35
CA ALA A 532 -11.06 2.02 -39.45
C ALA A 532 -9.71 2.60 -38.98
N LEU A 533 -9.71 3.39 -37.90
CA LEU A 533 -8.49 3.97 -37.31
C LEU A 533 -7.57 2.92 -36.66
N ASN A 534 -8.14 1.78 -36.23
CA ASN A 534 -7.42 0.71 -35.54
C ASN A 534 -7.22 -0.53 -36.40
N ALA A 535 -7.50 -0.41 -37.70
CA ALA A 535 -7.21 -1.42 -38.70
C ALA A 535 -6.28 -0.84 -39.76
N TRP A 536 -5.41 -1.67 -40.31
CA TRP A 536 -4.66 -1.33 -41.52
C TRP A 536 -5.31 -2.03 -42.73
N LYS A 537 -5.13 -1.46 -43.91
CA LYS A 537 -5.80 -1.89 -45.13
C LYS A 537 -4.87 -2.67 -46.04
N GLU A 538 -5.36 -3.80 -46.54
CA GLU A 538 -4.81 -4.56 -47.66
C GLU A 538 -5.84 -4.59 -48.78
N GLN A 539 -5.45 -4.23 -50.01
CA GLN A 539 -6.36 -4.16 -51.15
C GLN A 539 -5.93 -5.10 -52.27
N GLU A 540 -6.80 -6.05 -52.61
CA GLU A 540 -6.67 -6.94 -53.77
C GLU A 540 -7.86 -6.71 -54.71
N GLY A 541 -7.70 -5.83 -55.70
CA GLY A 541 -8.74 -5.55 -56.69
C GLY A 541 -10.02 -4.95 -56.07
N SER A 542 -11.14 -5.68 -56.14
CA SER A 542 -12.44 -5.28 -55.57
C SER A 542 -12.67 -5.78 -54.13
N ARG A 543 -11.68 -6.44 -53.53
CA ARG A 543 -11.72 -6.94 -52.15
C ARG A 543 -10.82 -6.09 -51.27
N VAL A 544 -11.38 -5.61 -50.17
CA VAL A 544 -10.64 -4.85 -49.15
C VAL A 544 -10.60 -5.67 -47.87
N CYS A 545 -9.39 -6.09 -47.50
CA CYS A 545 -9.12 -6.77 -46.24
C CYS A 545 -8.66 -5.73 -45.21
N LEU A 546 -9.45 -5.56 -44.14
CA LEU A 546 -9.06 -4.74 -43.01
C LEU A 546 -8.53 -5.63 -41.89
N HIS A 547 -7.29 -5.39 -41.51
CA HIS A 547 -6.60 -6.14 -40.48
C HIS A 547 -6.71 -5.39 -39.15
N LEU A 548 -7.60 -5.85 -38.28
CA LEU A 548 -7.90 -5.23 -37.00
C LEU A 548 -7.02 -5.82 -35.90
N ARG A 549 -6.47 -4.96 -35.03
CA ARG A 549 -5.70 -5.41 -33.87
C ARG A 549 -6.55 -6.24 -32.90
N PRO A 550 -6.02 -7.35 -32.33
CA PRO A 550 -6.77 -8.23 -31.41
C PRO A 550 -7.37 -7.50 -30.21
N SER A 551 -6.69 -6.47 -29.71
CA SER A 551 -7.11 -5.64 -28.57
C SER A 551 -8.45 -4.92 -28.79
N GLN A 552 -8.87 -4.75 -30.05
CA GLN A 552 -10.07 -3.99 -30.41
C GLN A 552 -11.16 -4.83 -31.04
N ARG A 553 -11.08 -6.16 -30.87
CA ARG A 553 -12.07 -7.14 -31.34
C ARG A 553 -13.53 -6.79 -30.98
N HIS A 554 -13.75 -6.14 -29.84
CA HIS A 554 -15.09 -5.74 -29.38
C HIS A 554 -15.78 -4.69 -30.27
N LEU A 555 -15.02 -3.95 -31.09
CA LEU A 555 -15.56 -2.99 -32.06
C LEU A 555 -16.00 -3.65 -33.38
N ASN A 556 -15.59 -4.90 -33.61
CA ASN A 556 -15.94 -5.66 -34.81
C ASN A 556 -17.38 -6.19 -34.71
N SER A 557 -18.32 -5.44 -35.30
CA SER A 557 -19.73 -5.85 -35.41
C SER A 557 -20.14 -5.98 -36.88
N ALA A 558 -21.06 -6.91 -37.19
CA ALA A 558 -21.59 -7.08 -38.54
C ALA A 558 -22.22 -5.77 -39.08
N SER A 559 -22.82 -4.95 -38.20
CA SER A 559 -23.33 -3.63 -38.54
C SER A 559 -22.24 -2.60 -38.86
N ALA A 560 -21.06 -2.69 -38.22
CA ALA A 560 -19.94 -1.80 -38.53
C ALA A 560 -19.27 -2.20 -39.84
N GLN A 561 -19.15 -3.50 -40.12
CA GLN A 561 -18.65 -4.03 -41.39
C GLN A 561 -19.50 -3.58 -42.57
N GLN A 562 -20.83 -3.71 -42.46
CA GLN A 562 -21.74 -3.29 -43.53
C GLN A 562 -21.66 -1.78 -43.80
N LYS A 563 -21.62 -0.96 -42.75
CA LYS A 563 -21.51 0.50 -42.89
C LYS A 563 -20.16 0.96 -43.44
N LEU A 564 -19.07 0.28 -43.08
CA LEU A 564 -17.75 0.53 -43.67
C LEU A 564 -17.72 0.13 -45.15
N ALA A 565 -18.30 -1.02 -45.50
CA ALA A 565 -18.37 -1.47 -46.89
C ALA A 565 -19.21 -0.52 -47.76
N GLU A 566 -20.34 -0.03 -47.24
CA GLU A 566 -21.16 0.99 -47.90
C GLU A 566 -20.39 2.30 -48.08
N ALA A 567 -19.69 2.78 -47.05
CA ALA A 567 -18.93 4.03 -47.11
C ALA A 567 -17.71 3.93 -48.07
N LEU A 568 -17.00 2.79 -48.08
CA LEU A 568 -15.92 2.52 -49.02
C LEU A 568 -16.45 2.35 -50.45
N GLY A 569 -17.62 1.74 -50.63
CA GLY A 569 -18.25 1.61 -51.95
C GLY A 569 -18.65 2.97 -52.54
N VAL A 570 -19.06 3.92 -51.71
CA VAL A 570 -19.28 5.32 -52.13
C VAL A 570 -17.97 5.99 -52.53
N LEU A 571 -16.87 5.73 -51.81
CA LEU A 571 -15.55 6.33 -52.08
C LEU A 571 -14.89 5.78 -53.36
N TYR A 572 -15.00 4.48 -53.63
CA TYR A 572 -14.43 3.84 -54.83
C TYR A 572 -15.37 3.78 -56.03
N GLY A 573 -16.65 4.16 -55.88
CA GLY A 573 -17.65 4.10 -56.95
C GLY A 573 -17.99 2.68 -57.44
N THR A 574 -17.55 1.65 -56.72
CA THR A 574 -17.79 0.22 -57.02
C THR A 574 -18.15 -0.53 -55.74
N PRO A 575 -18.99 -1.59 -55.80
CA PRO A 575 -19.33 -2.38 -54.62
C PRO A 575 -18.09 -3.15 -54.14
N VAL A 576 -17.68 -2.90 -52.89
CA VAL A 576 -16.51 -3.52 -52.27
C VAL A 576 -16.95 -4.66 -51.34
N GLU A 577 -16.34 -5.82 -51.48
CA GLU A 577 -16.43 -6.90 -50.48
C GLU A 577 -15.40 -6.63 -49.38
N LEU A 578 -15.88 -6.30 -48.18
CA LEU A 578 -15.03 -6.01 -47.01
C LEU A 578 -14.93 -7.22 -46.09
N THR A 579 -13.71 -7.66 -45.83
CA THR A 579 -13.42 -8.73 -44.86
C THR A 579 -12.51 -8.19 -43.75
N ILE A 580 -12.96 -8.28 -42.50
CA ILE A 580 -12.14 -7.91 -41.35
C ILE A 580 -11.47 -9.17 -40.80
N VAL A 581 -10.14 -9.20 -40.83
CA VAL A 581 -9.31 -10.28 -40.30
C VAL A 581 -8.60 -9.78 -39.04
N GLU A 582 -8.47 -10.65 -38.04
CA GLU A 582 -7.66 -10.36 -36.85
C GLU A 582 -6.20 -10.64 -37.19
N ASP A 583 -5.37 -9.60 -37.22
CA ASP A 583 -3.93 -9.73 -37.48
C ASP A 583 -3.13 -8.84 -36.52
N ASP A 584 -2.07 -9.42 -35.96
CA ASP A 584 -1.17 -8.80 -35.00
C ASP A 584 0.19 -8.47 -35.62
N ASN A 585 0.28 -8.43 -36.95
CA ASN A 585 1.53 -8.12 -37.64
C ASN A 585 2.01 -6.68 -37.29
N PRO A 586 3.16 -6.53 -36.61
CA PRO A 586 3.67 -5.23 -36.17
C PRO A 586 4.39 -4.46 -37.30
N ALA A 587 4.60 -5.08 -38.47
CA ALA A 587 5.30 -4.46 -39.59
C ALA A 587 4.46 -3.39 -40.31
N MET A 588 3.13 -3.54 -40.32
CA MET A 588 2.18 -2.60 -40.93
C MET A 588 1.47 -1.82 -39.83
N ARG A 589 1.66 -0.50 -39.82
CA ARG A 589 1.10 0.40 -38.78
C ARG A 589 -0.32 0.81 -39.13
N THR A 590 -1.20 0.84 -38.12
CA THR A 590 -2.55 1.39 -38.25
C THR A 590 -2.53 2.93 -38.23
N PRO A 591 -3.57 3.62 -38.73
CA PRO A 591 -3.64 5.08 -38.66
C PRO A 591 -3.50 5.65 -37.25
N LEU A 592 -3.98 4.95 -36.22
CA LEU A 592 -3.82 5.35 -34.82
C LEU A 592 -2.37 5.15 -34.31
N GLU A 593 -1.71 4.05 -34.71
CA GLU A 593 -0.29 3.81 -34.42
C GLU A 593 0.61 4.83 -35.13
N TRP A 594 0.25 5.26 -36.35
CA TRP A 594 0.93 6.36 -37.03
C TRP A 594 0.81 7.68 -36.24
N ARG A 595 -0.38 8.01 -35.73
CA ARG A 595 -0.57 9.19 -34.87
C ARG A 595 0.23 9.10 -33.56
N GLN A 596 0.41 7.90 -33.01
CA GLN A 596 1.25 7.67 -31.83
C GLN A 596 2.74 7.83 -32.16
N ALA A 597 3.21 7.23 -33.26
CA ALA A 597 4.61 7.33 -33.69
C ALA A 597 5.02 8.77 -33.99
N ILE A 598 4.17 9.56 -34.67
CA ILE A 598 4.44 10.98 -34.94
C ILE A 598 4.51 11.78 -33.62
N TYR A 599 3.65 11.45 -32.66
CA TYR A 599 3.68 12.09 -31.35
C TYR A 599 4.97 11.76 -30.57
N GLU A 600 5.41 10.50 -30.61
CA GLU A 600 6.66 10.06 -29.99
C GLU A 600 7.88 10.74 -30.63
N GLU A 601 7.89 10.88 -31.96
CA GLU A 601 8.93 11.61 -32.69
C GLU A 601 9.00 13.08 -32.26
N LYS A 602 7.85 13.77 -32.17
CA LYS A 602 7.80 15.16 -31.70
C LYS A 602 8.18 15.31 -30.24
N LEU A 603 7.84 14.34 -29.40
CA LEU A 603 8.22 14.34 -28.00
C LEU A 603 9.72 14.13 -27.83
N ALA A 604 10.34 13.27 -28.63
CA ALA A 604 11.80 13.10 -28.67
C ALA A 604 12.49 14.39 -29.12
N GLN A 605 12.02 15.03 -30.20
CA GLN A 605 12.54 16.32 -30.66
C GLN A 605 12.40 17.42 -29.59
N ALA A 606 11.26 17.48 -28.89
CA ALA A 606 11.04 18.44 -27.81
C ALA A 606 12.01 18.21 -26.63
N ARG A 607 12.27 16.95 -26.28
CA ARG A 607 13.25 16.59 -25.24
C ARG A 607 14.66 17.01 -25.63
N GLU A 608 15.08 16.70 -26.84
CA GLU A 608 16.40 17.09 -27.35
C GLU A 608 16.55 18.62 -27.39
N ALA A 609 15.53 19.36 -27.84
CA ALA A 609 15.56 20.81 -27.87
C ALA A 609 15.67 21.45 -26.48
N ILE A 610 14.95 20.91 -25.48
CA ILE A 610 15.00 21.40 -24.09
C ILE A 610 16.34 21.07 -23.43
N ILE A 611 16.88 19.87 -23.67
CA ILE A 611 18.20 19.49 -23.15
C ILE A 611 19.32 20.33 -23.79
N ALA A 612 19.18 20.67 -25.07
CA ALA A 612 20.12 21.51 -25.81
C ALA A 612 19.99 23.01 -25.51
N ASP A 613 18.98 23.47 -24.76
CA ASP A 613 18.79 24.89 -24.45
C ASP A 613 19.87 25.38 -23.48
N ASN A 614 20.64 26.39 -23.93
CA ASN A 614 21.72 27.03 -23.18
C ASN A 614 21.24 27.59 -21.83
N ASN A 615 20.01 28.09 -21.74
CA ASN A 615 19.49 28.64 -20.49
C ASN A 615 19.26 27.53 -19.46
N ILE A 616 18.72 26.39 -19.89
CA ILE A 616 18.44 25.24 -19.02
C ILE A 616 19.76 24.60 -18.58
N GLN A 617 20.74 24.45 -19.48
CA GLN A 617 22.08 23.99 -19.10
C GLN A 617 22.77 24.91 -18.10
N THR A 618 22.57 26.22 -18.24
CA THR A 618 23.08 27.22 -17.28
C THR A 618 22.41 27.05 -15.92
N LEU A 619 21.09 26.85 -15.88
CA LEU A 619 20.34 26.61 -14.63
C LEU A 619 20.77 25.30 -13.93
N ARG A 620 20.95 24.20 -14.68
CA ARG A 620 21.44 22.93 -14.11
C ARG A 620 22.85 23.09 -13.53
N ARG A 621 23.73 23.84 -14.21
CA ARG A 621 25.13 24.02 -13.79
C ARG A 621 25.31 24.95 -12.58
N PHE A 622 24.50 26.00 -12.46
CA PHE A 622 24.66 27.00 -11.39
C PHE A 622 23.77 26.75 -10.17
N PHE A 623 22.65 26.06 -10.32
CA PHE A 623 21.64 25.90 -9.27
C PHE A 623 21.33 24.44 -8.89
N ASP A 624 22.07 23.47 -9.42
CA ASP A 624 21.83 22.02 -9.19
C ASP A 624 20.36 21.63 -9.48
N ALA A 625 19.77 22.29 -10.49
CA ALA A 625 18.38 22.09 -10.86
C ALA A 625 18.18 20.77 -11.63
N ASP A 626 17.18 19.99 -11.23
CA ASP A 626 16.74 18.80 -11.97
C ASP A 626 15.62 19.12 -12.94
N LEU A 627 15.75 18.60 -14.16
CA LEU A 627 14.73 18.71 -15.20
C LEU A 627 13.79 17.51 -15.09
N ASP A 628 12.50 17.77 -14.88
CA ASP A 628 11.47 16.72 -14.93
C ASP A 628 11.15 16.37 -16.40
N GLU A 629 11.78 15.32 -16.91
CA GLU A 629 11.63 14.84 -18.28
C GLU A 629 10.22 14.28 -18.60
N GLU A 630 9.41 13.97 -17.58
CA GLU A 630 8.03 13.51 -17.73
C GLU A 630 7.06 14.68 -17.98
N SER A 631 7.49 15.91 -17.68
CA SER A 631 6.69 17.13 -17.88
C SER A 631 6.76 17.69 -19.32
N ILE A 632 7.69 17.21 -20.14
CA ILE A 632 7.95 17.72 -21.50
C ILE A 632 6.82 17.30 -22.46
N ARG A 633 6.23 18.28 -23.15
CA ARG A 633 5.15 18.05 -24.12
C ARG A 633 5.44 18.76 -25.45
N PRO A 634 5.24 18.10 -26.60
CA PRO A 634 5.30 18.76 -27.91
C PRO A 634 4.08 19.68 -28.11
N ILE A 635 4.28 20.83 -28.76
CA ILE A 635 3.27 21.87 -29.03
C ILE A 635 2.91 21.92 -30.53
#